data_AF-A0AAD9GPT6-F1
#
_entry.id   AF-A0AAD9GPT6-F1
#
_cell.length_a   1.000
_cell.length_b   1.000
_cell.length_c   1.000
_cell.angle_alpha   90.00
_cell.angle_beta   90.00
_cell.angle_gamma   90.00
#
_symmetry.space_group_name_H-M   'P 1'
#
loop_
_entity.id
_entity.type
_entity.pdbx_description
1 polymer ?
#
loop_
_entity_poly.entity_id
_entity_poly.type
_entity_poly.pdbx_seq_one_letter_code
_entity_poly.pdbx_strand_id
1 'polypeptide(L)'
;MSLNDLKPANTKRARATAVKAFDRFLTVESTNMEHVRALIAVDSGRAGCILVTLMDKFGVYLAFHAGLGGNLYRATPLLNTSAK
;
A
#
# COMPACT_ATOMS: atom_id res chain seq x y z
N MET A 1 16.07 29.44 -4.20
CA MET A 1 15.83 28.15 -3.52
C MET A 1 16.59 27.08 -4.29
N SER A 2 17.42 26.27 -3.62
CA SER A 2 18.20 25.22 -4.27
C SER A 2 17.36 23.95 -4.43
N LEU A 3 17.55 23.17 -5.50
CA LEU A 3 16.98 21.82 -5.61
C LEU A 3 17.38 20.92 -4.43
N ASN A 4 18.49 21.23 -3.75
CA ASN A 4 18.92 20.56 -2.53
C ASN A 4 17.98 20.81 -1.33
N ASP A 5 17.27 21.93 -1.29
CA ASP A 5 16.29 22.26 -0.26
C ASP A 5 14.96 21.49 -0.46
N LEU A 6 14.71 20.99 -1.68
CA LEU A 6 13.54 20.17 -2.01
C LEU A 6 13.73 18.68 -1.66
N LYS A 7 14.94 18.28 -1.26
CA LYS A 7 15.25 16.88 -0.98
C LYS A 7 14.53 16.49 0.32
N PRO A 8 13.54 15.58 0.29
CA PRO A 8 12.81 15.26 1.51
C PRO A 8 13.77 14.57 2.48
N ALA A 9 13.96 15.15 3.67
CA ALA A 9 14.88 14.64 4.70
C ALA A 9 14.57 13.19 5.14
N ASN A 10 13.42 12.64 4.75
CA ASN A 10 12.83 11.43 5.30
C ASN A 10 12.61 10.27 4.29
N THR A 11 13.13 10.38 3.06
CA THR A 11 12.88 9.38 1.99
C THR A 11 13.33 7.96 2.37
N LYS A 12 14.45 7.81 3.07
CA LYS A 12 14.95 6.50 3.53
C LYS A 12 14.00 5.84 4.52
N ARG A 13 13.45 6.60 5.47
CA ARG A 13 12.54 6.08 6.50
C ARG A 13 11.19 5.74 5.90
N ALA A 14 10.66 6.59 5.01
CA ALA A 14 9.43 6.32 4.28
C ALA A 14 9.54 5.02 3.47
N ARG A 15 10.67 4.81 2.76
CA ARG A 15 10.95 3.55 2.07
C ARG A 15 10.99 2.36 3.03
N ALA A 16 11.70 2.48 4.15
CA ALA A 16 11.78 1.40 5.13
C ALA A 16 10.40 1.04 5.72
N THR A 17 9.56 2.03 5.99
CA THR A 17 8.17 1.83 6.45
C THR A 17 7.31 1.15 5.40
N ALA A 18 7.39 1.58 4.14
CA ALA A 18 6.66 0.96 3.03
C ALA A 18 7.07 -0.50 2.83
N VAL A 19 8.37 -0.80 2.87
CA VAL A 19 8.88 -2.18 2.78
C VAL A 19 8.39 -3.03 3.94
N LYS A 20 8.40 -2.52 5.18
CA LYS A 20 7.85 -3.25 6.34
C LYS A 20 6.34 -3.49 6.23
N ALA A 21 5.58 -2.51 5.73
CA ALA A 21 4.15 -2.68 5.52
C ALA A 21 3.86 -3.72 4.45
N PHE A 22 4.65 -3.74 3.38
CA PHE A 22 4.56 -4.72 2.31
C PHE A 22 4.89 -6.14 2.78
N ASP A 23 5.93 -6.31 3.59
CA ASP A 23 6.29 -7.61 4.19
C ASP A 23 5.17 -8.17 5.09
N ARG A 24 4.55 -7.31 5.91
CA ARG A 24 3.37 -7.69 6.71
C ARG A 24 2.19 -8.10 5.83
N PHE A 25 1.94 -7.38 4.74
CA PHE A 25 0.91 -7.74 3.77
C PHE A 25 1.16 -9.13 3.17
N LEU A 26 2.39 -9.41 2.73
CA LEU A 26 2.73 -10.73 2.18
C LEU A 26 2.51 -11.84 3.21
N THR A 27 2.86 -11.60 4.47
CA THR A 27 2.62 -12.55 5.56
C THR A 27 1.12 -12.85 5.73
N VAL A 28 0.25 -11.83 5.64
CA VAL A 28 -1.22 -12.01 5.71
C VAL A 28 -1.74 -12.81 4.52
N GLU A 29 -1.22 -12.58 3.32
CA GLU A 29 -1.52 -13.38 2.11
C GLU A 29 -0.81 -14.76 2.12
N SER A 30 -0.22 -15.18 3.25
CA SER A 30 0.54 -16.45 3.39
C SER A 30 1.63 -16.63 2.33
N THR A 31 2.22 -15.52 1.90
CA THR A 31 3.21 -15.45 0.83
C THR A 31 4.49 -14.76 1.35
N ASN A 32 5.58 -14.80 0.59
CA ASN A 32 6.80 -14.08 0.92
C ASN A 32 7.44 -13.44 -0.33
N MET A 33 8.43 -12.59 -0.12
CA MET A 33 9.07 -11.84 -1.20
C MET A 33 9.78 -12.75 -2.21
N GLU A 34 10.33 -13.89 -1.78
CA GLU A 34 10.98 -14.85 -2.69
C GLU A 34 9.98 -15.52 -3.62
N HIS A 35 8.78 -15.84 -3.11
CA HIS A 35 7.70 -16.39 -3.92
C HIS A 35 7.22 -15.41 -4.99
N VAL A 36 7.09 -14.12 -4.64
CA VAL A 36 6.74 -13.07 -5.61
C VAL A 36 7.82 -12.91 -6.68
N ARG A 37 9.10 -12.95 -6.30
CA ARG A 37 10.21 -12.91 -7.26
C ARG A 37 10.22 -14.13 -8.19
N ALA A 38 9.97 -15.32 -7.65
CA ALA A 38 9.86 -16.54 -8.45
C ALA A 38 8.71 -16.46 -9.46
N LEU A 39 7.54 -15.95 -9.04
CA LEU A 39 6.38 -15.72 -9.92
C LEU A 39 6.71 -14.78 -11.09
N ILE A 40 7.41 -13.68 -10.82
CA ILE A 40 7.84 -12.72 -11.84
C ILE A 40 8.88 -13.33 -12.78
N ALA A 41 9.81 -14.13 -12.25
CA ALA A 41 10.87 -14.74 -13.04
C ALA A 41 10.35 -15.87 -13.95
N VAL A 42 9.45 -16.72 -13.45
CA VAL A 42 8.88 -17.86 -14.18
C VAL A 42 8.00 -17.39 -15.33
N ASP A 43 7.22 -16.31 -15.14
CA ASP A 43 6.33 -15.77 -16.17
C ASP A 43 6.66 -14.30 -16.45
N SER A 44 7.82 -14.11 -17.08
CA SER A 44 8.35 -12.77 -17.43
C SER A 44 7.39 -11.98 -18.34
N GLY A 45 6.58 -12.67 -19.15
CA GLY A 45 5.57 -12.06 -20.02
C GLY A 45 4.36 -11.52 -19.25
N ARG A 46 4.04 -12.10 -18.09
CA ARG A 46 2.96 -11.65 -17.20
C ARG A 46 3.43 -10.89 -15.97
N ALA A 47 4.74 -10.69 -15.81
CA ALA A 47 5.34 -9.96 -14.69
C ALA A 47 4.63 -8.64 -14.37
N GLY A 48 4.28 -7.86 -15.41
CA GLY A 48 3.53 -6.61 -15.26
C GLY A 48 2.14 -6.82 -14.66
N CYS A 49 1.38 -7.79 -15.17
CA CYS A 49 0.05 -8.13 -14.65
C CYS A 49 0.13 -8.62 -13.20
N ILE A 50 1.09 -9.50 -12.89
CA ILE A 50 1.33 -10.02 -11.54
C ILE A 50 1.61 -8.86 -10.58
N LEU A 51 2.47 -7.92 -10.97
CA LEU A 51 2.79 -6.76 -10.16
C LEU A 51 1.58 -5.84 -9.96
N VAL A 52 0.80 -5.55 -11.01
CA VAL A 52 -0.40 -4.71 -10.91
C VAL A 52 -1.42 -5.31 -9.94
N THR A 53 -1.74 -6.60 -10.08
CA THR A 53 -2.65 -7.28 -9.16
C THR A 53 -2.14 -7.28 -7.72
N LEU A 54 -0.84 -7.47 -7.53
CA LEU A 54 -0.24 -7.45 -6.19
C LEU A 54 -0.30 -6.05 -5.55
N MET A 55 -0.05 -5.00 -6.33
CA MET A 55 -0.12 -3.62 -5.86
C MET A 55 -1.56 -3.17 -5.60
N ASP A 56 -2.53 -3.63 -6.38
CA ASP A 56 -3.96 -3.37 -6.15
C ASP A 56 -4.40 -3.91 -4.78
N LYS A 57 -4.11 -5.19 -4.52
CA LYS A 57 -4.35 -5.82 -3.20
C LYS A 57 -3.61 -5.12 -2.07
N PHE A 58 -2.36 -4.72 -2.29
CA PHE A 58 -1.59 -4.00 -1.28
C PHE A 58 -2.21 -2.62 -0.96
N GLY A 59 -2.77 -1.94 -1.96
CA GLY A 59 -3.51 -0.69 -1.77
C GLY A 59 -4.75 -0.88 -0.89
N VAL A 60 -5.53 -1.93 -1.15
CA VAL A 60 -6.67 -2.32 -0.29
C VAL A 60 -6.21 -2.61 1.13
N TYR A 61 -5.15 -3.42 1.31
CA TYR A 61 -4.58 -3.69 2.62
C TYR A 61 -4.14 -2.42 3.35
N LEU A 62 -3.54 -1.45 2.65
CA LEU A 62 -3.15 -0.17 3.25
C LEU A 62 -4.38 0.64 3.70
N ALA A 63 -5.44 0.68 2.90
CA ALA A 63 -6.67 1.40 3.22
C ALA A 63 -7.37 0.88 4.48
N PHE A 64 -7.36 -0.45 4.70
CA PHE A 64 -8.07 -1.08 5.81
C PHE A 64 -7.19 -1.41 7.02
N HIS A 65 -5.90 -1.71 6.82
CA HIS A 65 -5.02 -2.27 7.86
C HIS A 65 -3.90 -1.31 8.29
N ALA A 66 -3.53 -0.31 7.48
CA ALA A 66 -2.57 0.72 7.87
C ALA A 66 -3.22 1.99 8.48
N GLY A 67 -4.55 1.98 8.63
CA GLY A 67 -5.35 3.08 9.18
C GLY A 67 -5.25 3.32 10.70
N LEU A 68 -4.30 2.70 11.41
CA LEU A 68 -4.11 2.92 12.86
C LEU A 68 -3.42 4.26 13.23
N GLY A 69 -3.28 5.20 12.29
CA GLY A 69 -2.61 6.48 12.56
C GLY A 69 -3.05 7.69 11.75
N GLY A 70 -4.10 7.57 10.94
CA GLY A 70 -4.61 8.68 10.15
C GLY A 70 -6.12 8.61 10.16
N ASN A 71 -6.74 9.58 10.82
CA ASN A 71 -8.17 9.86 10.87
C ASN A 71 -8.88 9.33 9.62
N LEU A 72 -9.43 8.12 9.73
CA LEU A 72 -10.35 7.56 8.78
C LEU A 72 -11.43 8.62 8.66
N TYR A 73 -11.45 9.33 7.54
CA TYR A 73 -12.43 10.36 7.26
C TYR A 73 -13.76 9.81 7.73
N ARG A 74 -14.23 10.42 8.82
CA ARG A 74 -15.54 10.20 9.42
C ARG A 74 -16.51 10.16 8.26
N ALA A 75 -16.89 8.95 7.83
CA ALA A 75 -18.04 8.76 6.99
C ALA A 75 -19.21 9.25 7.85
N THR A 76 -19.51 10.54 7.73
CA THR A 76 -20.81 11.06 8.15
C THR A 76 -21.84 10.19 7.43
N PRO A 77 -22.78 9.55 8.15
CA PRO A 77 -23.94 9.00 7.49
C PRO A 77 -24.68 10.18 6.85
N LEU A 78 -24.55 10.34 5.52
CA LEU A 78 -25.51 11.12 4.75
C LEU A 78 -26.78 10.29 4.69
N LEU A 79 -27.60 10.40 5.73
CA LEU A 79 -29.04 10.10 5.70
C LEU A 79 -29.64 10.45 7.06
N ASN A 80 -29.81 11.75 7.31
CA ASN A 80 -31.01 12.22 7.97
C ASN A 80 -31.27 13.67 7.55
N THR A 81 -32.32 13.89 6.77
CA THR A 81 -33.52 14.62 7.21
C THR A 81 -34.42 14.88 6.01
N SER A 82 -35.59 14.23 5.99
CA SER A 82 -36.82 15.00 5.83
C SER A 82 -37.98 14.23 6.47
N ALA A 83 -38.24 14.57 7.73
CA ALA A 83 -39.54 14.43 8.35
C ALA A 83 -39.98 15.86 8.70
N LYS A 84 -40.81 16.47 7.86
CA LYS A 84 -41.90 17.35 8.25
C LYS A 84 -42.85 17.54 7.07
#